data_AF-R4X719-F1
#
_entry.id   AF-R4X719-F1
#
_cell.length_a   1.000
_cell.length_b   1.000
_cell.length_c   1.000
_cell.angle_alpha   90.00
_cell.angle_beta   90.00
_cell.angle_gamma   90.00
#
_symmetry.space_group_name_H-M   'P 1'
#
loop_
_entity.id
_entity.type
_entity.pdbx_description
1 polymer ?
#
loop_
_entity_poly.entity_id
_entity_poly.type
_entity_poly.pdbx_seq_one_letter_code
_entity_poly.pdbx_strand_id
1 'polypeptide(L)'
;MSTIENAIESAKGYATAGIEKATELGQQAIHAIQEQIGDSAPFGGVTRKESHGPLSPAEEKKLEDALASRPTQKELQEKNILKNTKVAPSLQAKEEELKQQQLKDSLDTKLAMRPTPDELTQKNILKEEPTSNMEGGIQSGVQALEKSQLEATLEANLEHRPAPEELIKEGILNKDENPKIA
;
A
#
# COMPACT_ATOMS: atom_id res chain seq x y z
N MET A 1 -52.14 17.01 37.08
CA MET A 1 -51.10 15.96 37.17
C MET A 1 -51.50 14.72 36.40
N SER A 2 -52.70 14.14 36.56
CA SER A 2 -53.04 12.84 35.95
C SER A 2 -53.24 12.81 34.43
N THR A 3 -53.55 13.93 33.76
CA THR A 3 -53.80 13.92 32.30
C THR A 3 -52.51 13.73 31.48
N ILE A 4 -51.38 14.25 31.96
CA ILE A 4 -50.08 14.14 31.26
C ILE A 4 -49.46 12.77 31.54
N GLU A 5 -49.56 12.25 32.77
CA GLU A 5 -49.09 10.90 33.09
C GLU A 5 -49.84 9.83 32.30
N ASN A 6 -51.18 9.92 32.19
CA ASN A 6 -51.98 8.99 31.39
C ASN A 6 -51.62 9.05 29.90
N ALA A 7 -51.29 10.24 29.36
CA ALA A 7 -50.87 10.37 27.97
C ALA A 7 -49.49 9.74 27.71
N ILE A 8 -48.56 9.87 28.66
CA ILE A 8 -47.23 9.23 28.58
C ILE A 8 -47.35 7.72 28.69
N GLU A 9 -48.20 7.22 29.57
CA GLU A 9 -48.41 5.78 29.76
C GLU A 9 -49.12 5.15 28.55
N SER A 10 -50.09 5.87 27.96
CA SER A 10 -50.73 5.47 26.71
C SER A 10 -49.74 5.47 25.53
N ALA A 11 -48.90 6.50 25.40
CA ALA A 11 -47.86 6.57 24.36
C ALA A 11 -46.81 5.45 24.49
N LYS A 12 -46.42 5.10 25.72
CA LYS A 12 -45.55 3.95 26.00
C LYS A 12 -46.22 2.64 25.58
N GLY A 13 -47.50 2.45 25.88
CA GLY A 13 -48.28 1.28 25.46
C GLY A 13 -48.39 1.14 23.94
N TYR A 14 -48.57 2.24 23.20
CA TYR A 14 -48.59 2.19 21.73
C TYR A 14 -47.21 1.86 21.14
N ALA A 15 -46.12 2.36 21.74
CA ALA A 15 -44.77 2.04 21.30
C ALA A 15 -44.41 0.56 21.55
N THR A 16 -44.80 -0.01 22.70
CA THR A 16 -44.56 -1.42 23.02
C THR A 16 -45.43 -2.34 22.18
N ALA A 17 -46.70 -2.01 21.98
CA ALA A 17 -47.60 -2.80 21.12
C ALA A 17 -47.14 -2.83 19.65
N GLY A 18 -46.55 -1.74 19.16
CA GLY A 18 -45.95 -1.69 17.83
C GLY A 18 -44.72 -2.60 17.69
N ILE A 19 -43.87 -2.63 18.72
CA ILE A 19 -42.69 -3.52 18.75
C ILE A 19 -43.13 -4.97 18.85
N GLU A 20 -44.06 -5.30 19.75
CA GLU A 20 -44.58 -6.66 19.95
C GLU A 20 -45.20 -7.22 18.66
N LYS A 21 -46.06 -6.43 18.00
CA LYS A 21 -46.69 -6.83 16.74
C LYS A 21 -45.67 -6.99 15.60
N ALA A 22 -44.61 -6.19 15.58
CA ALA A 22 -43.52 -6.34 14.62
C ALA A 22 -42.67 -7.60 14.91
N THR A 23 -42.43 -7.93 16.18
CA THR A 23 -41.77 -9.19 16.56
C THR A 23 -42.63 -10.42 16.27
N GLU A 24 -43.94 -10.36 16.49
CA GLU A 24 -44.87 -11.44 16.13
C GLU A 24 -44.91 -11.65 14.62
N LEU A 25 -45.06 -10.58 13.83
CA LEU A 25 -44.98 -10.66 12.37
C LEU A 25 -43.64 -11.19 11.89
N GLY A 26 -42.54 -10.79 12.54
CA GLY A 26 -41.20 -11.30 12.27
C GLY A 26 -41.06 -12.80 12.58
N GLN A 27 -41.56 -13.24 13.74
CA GLN A 27 -41.56 -14.66 14.14
C GLN A 27 -42.47 -15.50 13.25
N GLN A 28 -43.63 -14.98 12.86
CA GLN A 28 -44.56 -15.64 11.95
C GLN A 28 -43.98 -15.73 10.54
N ALA A 29 -43.24 -14.71 10.08
CA ALA A 29 -42.49 -14.77 8.81
C ALA A 29 -41.35 -15.80 8.86
N ILE A 30 -40.59 -15.88 9.96
CA ILE A 30 -39.55 -16.89 10.15
C ILE A 30 -40.15 -18.31 10.16
N HIS A 31 -41.26 -18.51 10.87
CA HIS A 31 -41.97 -19.80 10.91
C HIS A 31 -42.55 -20.17 9.54
N ALA A 32 -43.13 -19.22 8.80
CA ALA A 32 -43.65 -19.45 7.45
C ALA A 32 -42.53 -19.79 6.45
N ILE A 33 -41.35 -19.18 6.60
CA ILE A 33 -40.16 -19.54 5.82
C ILE A 33 -39.67 -20.96 6.19
N GLN A 34 -39.72 -21.35 7.46
CA GLN A 34 -39.37 -22.71 7.89
C GLN A 34 -40.33 -23.78 7.35
N GLU A 35 -41.60 -23.47 7.13
CA GLU A 35 -42.61 -24.44 6.66
C GLU A 35 -42.61 -24.65 5.13
N GLN A 36 -42.15 -23.65 4.36
CA GLN A 36 -41.94 -23.79 2.91
C GLN A 36 -40.61 -24.47 2.54
N ILE A 37 -39.66 -24.56 3.48
CA ILE A 37 -38.43 -25.34 3.32
C ILE A 37 -38.73 -26.75 3.86
N GLY A 38 -39.35 -27.59 3.04
CA GLY A 38 -39.42 -29.02 3.33
C GLY A 38 -38.01 -29.60 3.46
N ASP A 39 -37.64 -30.07 4.66
CA ASP A 39 -36.51 -30.96 4.98
C ASP A 39 -35.19 -30.80 4.18
N SER A 40 -34.80 -29.57 3.80
CA SER A 40 -33.45 -29.30 3.31
C SER A 40 -32.73 -28.36 4.27
N ALA A 41 -31.92 -28.96 5.14
CA ALA A 41 -31.09 -28.26 6.12
C ALA A 41 -30.33 -27.06 5.52
N PRO A 42 -30.25 -25.89 6.19
CA PRO A 42 -29.70 -24.65 5.62
C PRO A 42 -28.18 -24.48 5.82
N PHE A 43 -27.48 -25.53 6.26
CA PHE A 43 -26.06 -25.64 5.96
C PHE A 43 -25.99 -26.62 4.80
N GLY A 44 -25.48 -26.15 3.66
CA GLY A 44 -24.84 -27.02 2.69
C GLY A 44 -23.70 -27.72 3.40
N GLY A 45 -24.03 -28.75 4.18
CA GLY A 45 -23.11 -29.75 4.60
C GLY A 45 -22.50 -30.21 3.29
N VAL A 46 -21.20 -29.96 3.15
CA VAL A 46 -20.37 -30.86 2.37
C VAL A 46 -20.77 -32.23 2.91
N THR A 47 -21.67 -32.94 2.24
CA THR A 47 -21.87 -34.35 2.45
C THR A 47 -20.52 -34.89 2.09
N ARG A 48 -19.63 -34.96 3.09
CA ARG A 48 -18.37 -35.64 2.97
C ARG A 48 -18.83 -37.01 2.55
N LYS A 49 -18.65 -37.34 1.27
CA LYS A 49 -18.70 -38.72 0.83
C LYS A 49 -17.61 -39.34 1.67
N GLU A 50 -17.98 -39.90 2.81
CA GLU A 50 -17.09 -40.67 3.65
C GLU A 50 -16.86 -41.97 2.88
N SER A 51 -16.10 -41.88 1.80
CA SER A 51 -15.44 -43.01 1.19
C SER A 51 -14.23 -43.31 2.08
N HIS A 52 -14.49 -43.85 3.27
CA HIS A 52 -13.48 -44.50 4.10
C HIS A 52 -13.14 -45.90 3.57
N GLY A 53 -13.17 -46.07 2.24
CA GLY A 53 -12.68 -47.24 1.55
C GLY A 53 -11.21 -47.04 1.15
N PRO A 54 -10.45 -48.13 0.93
CA PRO A 54 -9.13 -48.03 0.33
C PRO A 54 -9.21 -47.29 -1.01
N LEU A 55 -8.19 -46.48 -1.29
CA LEU A 55 -8.09 -45.72 -2.53
C LEU A 55 -8.19 -46.66 -3.73
N SER A 56 -8.87 -46.23 -4.79
CA SER A 56 -8.80 -46.94 -6.06
C SER A 56 -7.37 -46.89 -6.61
N PRO A 57 -6.86 -47.92 -7.30
CA PRO A 57 -5.52 -47.90 -7.89
C PRO A 57 -5.24 -46.69 -8.81
N ALA A 58 -6.28 -46.15 -9.45
CA ALA A 58 -6.17 -44.95 -10.27
C ALA A 58 -6.03 -43.66 -9.43
N GLU A 59 -6.61 -43.64 -8.23
CA GLU A 59 -6.50 -42.52 -7.28
C GLU A 59 -5.14 -42.55 -6.57
N GLU A 60 -4.62 -43.74 -6.25
CA GLU A 60 -3.27 -43.94 -5.71
C GLU A 60 -2.21 -43.37 -6.65
N LYS A 61 -2.25 -43.75 -7.93
CA LYS A 61 -1.31 -43.23 -8.94
C LYS A 61 -1.36 -41.71 -9.07
N LYS A 62 -2.57 -41.12 -9.11
CA LYS A 62 -2.72 -39.65 -9.18
C LYS A 62 -2.15 -38.95 -7.96
N LEU A 63 -2.32 -39.54 -6.77
CA LEU A 63 -1.77 -39.00 -5.53
C LEU A 63 -0.24 -39.06 -5.53
N GLU A 64 0.35 -40.18 -5.97
CA GLU A 64 1.80 -40.32 -6.12
C GLU A 64 2.39 -39.27 -7.07
N ASP A 65 1.77 -39.08 -8.25
CA ASP A 65 2.19 -38.06 -9.23
C ASP A 65 2.10 -36.63 -8.63
N ALA A 66 1.05 -36.34 -7.87
CA ALA A 66 0.86 -35.04 -7.21
C ALA A 66 1.85 -34.80 -6.06
N LEU A 67 2.22 -35.85 -5.33
CA LEU A 67 3.23 -35.76 -4.27
C LEU A 67 4.65 -35.60 -4.84
N ALA A 68 4.95 -36.28 -5.95
CA ALA A 68 6.23 -36.15 -6.64
C ALA A 68 6.45 -34.75 -7.23
N SER A 69 5.38 -34.11 -7.71
CA SER A 69 5.40 -32.75 -8.25
C SER A 69 5.13 -31.65 -7.20
N ARG A 70 5.08 -32.00 -5.91
CA ARG A 70 4.76 -31.07 -4.83
C ARG A 70 5.83 -29.98 -4.69
N PRO A 71 5.46 -28.68 -4.73
CA PRO A 71 6.39 -27.59 -4.47
C PRO A 71 6.98 -27.64 -3.06
N THR A 72 8.22 -27.17 -2.92
CA THR A 72 8.87 -27.10 -1.60
C THR A 72 8.21 -26.03 -0.72
N GLN A 73 8.32 -26.16 0.60
CA GLN A 73 7.78 -25.17 1.54
C GLN A 73 8.32 -23.76 1.26
N LYS A 74 9.61 -23.66 0.90
CA LYS A 74 10.28 -22.40 0.59
C LYS A 74 9.66 -21.74 -0.65
N GLU A 75 9.43 -22.49 -1.73
CA GLU A 75 8.76 -21.99 -2.93
C GLU A 75 7.35 -21.46 -2.65
N LEU A 76 6.61 -22.14 -1.76
CA LEU A 76 5.27 -21.68 -1.36
C LEU A 76 5.34 -20.36 -0.58
N GLN A 77 6.39 -20.14 0.21
CA GLN A 77 6.62 -18.87 0.92
C GLN A 77 7.02 -17.75 -0.05
N GLU A 78 7.92 -18.03 -1.00
CA GLU A 78 8.33 -17.06 -2.03
C GLU A 78 7.14 -16.62 -2.90
N LYS A 79 6.24 -17.56 -3.20
CA LYS A 79 4.98 -17.29 -3.92
C LYS A 79 3.89 -16.66 -3.04
N ASN A 80 4.18 -16.35 -1.76
CA ASN A 80 3.23 -15.82 -0.77
C ASN A 80 1.97 -16.68 -0.55
N ILE A 81 2.04 -17.97 -0.86
CA ILE A 81 0.96 -18.94 -0.59
C ILE A 81 1.01 -19.35 0.89
N LEU A 82 2.20 -19.68 1.39
CA LEU A 82 2.43 -19.97 2.80
C LEU A 82 3.06 -18.75 3.48
N LYS A 83 2.46 -18.24 4.56
CA LYS A 83 3.03 -17.13 5.33
C LYS A 83 4.27 -17.63 6.09
N ASN A 84 5.40 -16.93 5.97
CA ASN A 84 6.61 -17.22 6.75
C ASN A 84 6.55 -16.50 8.10
N THR A 85 5.67 -16.95 8.99
CA THR A 85 5.52 -16.42 10.34
C THR A 85 5.77 -17.50 11.40
N LYS A 86 6.29 -17.08 12.54
CA LYS A 86 6.47 -17.92 13.74
C LYS A 86 5.19 -17.97 14.59
N VAL A 87 4.18 -17.19 14.24
CA VAL A 87 2.90 -17.10 14.93
C VAL A 87 2.01 -18.30 14.59
N ALA A 88 1.23 -18.75 15.58
CA ALA A 88 0.30 -19.87 15.42
C ALA A 88 -0.68 -19.63 14.24
N PRO A 89 -1.08 -20.66 13.49
CA PRO A 89 -1.97 -20.52 12.33
C PRO A 89 -3.27 -19.75 12.59
N SER A 90 -3.84 -19.88 13.79
CA SER A 90 -5.07 -19.18 14.20
C SER A 90 -4.89 -17.66 14.38
N LEU A 91 -3.67 -17.18 14.61
CA LEU A 91 -3.38 -15.77 14.89
C LEU A 91 -2.74 -15.04 13.70
N GLN A 92 -2.41 -15.73 12.62
CA GLN A 92 -1.76 -15.13 11.44
C GLN A 92 -2.59 -13.99 10.83
N ALA A 93 -3.91 -14.14 10.81
CA ALA A 93 -4.82 -13.09 10.34
C ALA A 93 -4.73 -11.82 11.19
N LYS A 94 -4.62 -11.97 12.52
CA LYS A 94 -4.50 -10.85 13.46
C LYS A 94 -3.13 -10.18 13.40
N GLU A 95 -2.06 -10.96 13.19
CA GLU A 95 -0.73 -10.43 12.91
C GLU A 95 -0.71 -9.57 11.63
N GLU A 96 -1.33 -10.06 10.55
CA GLU A 96 -1.40 -9.34 9.28
C GLU A 96 -2.23 -8.05 9.40
N GLU A 97 -3.36 -8.09 10.14
CA GLU A 97 -4.17 -6.91 10.45
C GLU A 97 -3.35 -5.86 11.22
N LEU A 98 -2.61 -6.26 12.26
CA LEU A 98 -1.75 -5.35 13.01
C LEU A 98 -0.67 -4.74 12.13
N LYS A 99 -0.01 -5.56 11.28
CA LYS A 99 1.02 -5.08 10.35
C LYS A 99 0.46 -4.07 9.36
N GLN A 100 -0.75 -4.30 8.85
CA GLN A 100 -1.43 -3.35 7.96
C GLN A 100 -1.73 -2.03 8.67
N GLN A 101 -2.23 -2.07 9.91
CA GLN A 101 -2.51 -0.87 10.69
C GLN A 101 -1.23 -0.07 10.96
N GLN A 102 -0.15 -0.72 11.40
CA GLN A 102 1.15 -0.07 11.61
C GLN A 102 1.69 0.57 10.32
N LEU A 103 1.54 -0.12 9.18
CA LEU A 103 1.96 0.42 7.90
C LEU A 103 1.13 1.63 7.49
N LYS A 104 -0.19 1.57 7.72
CA LYS A 104 -1.11 2.68 7.45
C LYS A 104 -0.72 3.92 8.27
N ASP A 105 -0.55 3.76 9.57
CA ASP A 105 -0.19 4.88 10.46
C ASP A 105 1.17 5.48 10.09
N SER A 106 2.15 4.64 9.73
CA SER A 106 3.45 5.08 9.26
C SER A 106 3.37 5.84 7.92
N LEU A 107 2.54 5.36 7.00
CA LEU A 107 2.30 6.01 5.72
C LEU A 107 1.61 7.36 5.91
N ASP A 108 0.56 7.42 6.73
CA ASP A 108 -0.19 8.64 7.02
C ASP A 108 0.72 9.71 7.61
N THR A 109 1.61 9.33 8.54
CA THR A 109 2.63 10.24 9.10
C THR A 109 3.59 10.77 8.02
N LYS A 110 4.07 9.90 7.13
CA LYS A 110 5.00 10.30 6.05
C LYS A 110 4.32 11.17 4.98
N LEU A 111 3.05 10.92 4.70
CA LEU A 111 2.26 11.72 3.76
C LEU A 111 1.96 13.10 4.34
N ALA A 112 1.68 13.20 5.64
CA ALA A 112 1.48 14.48 6.32
C ALA A 112 2.75 15.37 6.27
N MET A 113 3.94 14.76 6.34
CA MET A 113 5.23 15.45 6.25
C MET A 113 5.84 15.43 4.84
N ARG A 114 5.03 15.21 3.80
CA ARG A 114 5.53 15.10 2.43
C ARG A 114 6.16 16.44 1.99
N PRO A 115 7.47 16.48 1.65
CA PRO A 115 8.12 17.70 1.18
C PRO A 115 7.50 18.22 -0.11
N THR A 116 7.52 19.55 -0.27
CA THR A 116 7.09 20.18 -1.53
C THR A 116 8.14 19.98 -2.62
N PRO A 117 7.76 20.05 -3.91
CA PRO A 117 8.72 20.01 -5.01
C PRO A 117 9.82 21.06 -4.87
N ASP A 118 9.47 22.27 -4.41
CA ASP A 118 10.43 23.37 -4.20
C ASP A 118 11.44 23.07 -3.08
N GLU A 119 11.01 22.42 -1.99
CA GLU A 119 11.95 21.96 -0.96
C GLU A 119 12.91 20.90 -1.48
N LEU A 120 12.49 20.10 -2.45
CA LEU A 120 13.34 19.09 -3.09
C LEU A 120 14.30 19.71 -4.10
N THR A 121 13.92 20.79 -4.81
CA THR A 121 14.84 21.52 -5.70
C THR A 121 15.90 22.27 -4.90
N GLN A 122 15.52 22.93 -3.80
CA GLN A 122 16.47 23.57 -2.88
C GLN A 122 17.49 22.59 -2.30
N LYS A 123 17.07 21.34 -2.05
CA LYS A 123 17.95 20.24 -1.62
C LYS A 123 18.73 19.59 -2.77
N ASN A 124 18.63 20.11 -4.00
CA ASN A 124 19.23 19.54 -5.21
C ASN A 124 18.83 18.09 -5.50
N ILE A 125 17.68 17.64 -4.96
CA ILE A 125 17.10 16.32 -5.22
C ILE A 125 16.31 16.35 -6.54
N LEU A 126 15.53 17.41 -6.74
CA LEU A 126 14.89 17.74 -8.03
C LEU A 126 15.67 18.87 -8.72
N LYS A 127 15.48 19.03 -10.03
CA LYS A 127 16.07 20.13 -10.81
C LYS A 127 15.00 21.19 -11.13
N GLU A 128 15.40 22.47 -11.13
CA GLU A 128 14.50 23.63 -11.28
C GLU A 128 14.03 23.87 -12.73
N GLU A 129 14.81 23.41 -13.71
CA GLU A 129 14.59 23.65 -15.15
C GLU A 129 13.29 23.00 -15.68
N PRO A 130 12.73 23.48 -16.83
CA PRO A 130 11.41 23.09 -17.39
C PRO A 130 11.25 21.59 -17.75
N THR A 131 12.27 20.79 -17.44
CA THR A 131 12.25 19.33 -17.33
C THR A 131 11.27 18.79 -16.29
N SER A 132 10.76 19.60 -15.36
CA SER A 132 9.68 19.20 -14.44
C SER A 132 8.41 18.75 -15.17
N ASN A 133 8.22 19.23 -16.42
CA ASN A 133 7.15 18.84 -17.33
C ASN A 133 7.59 17.81 -18.40
N MET A 134 8.86 17.39 -18.41
CA MET A 134 9.36 16.34 -19.30
C MET A 134 9.17 14.97 -18.64
N GLU A 135 8.89 13.95 -19.46
CA GLU A 135 8.83 12.55 -19.05
C GLU A 135 10.10 12.18 -18.27
N GLY A 136 9.98 11.58 -17.08
CA GLY A 136 11.10 11.29 -16.19
C GLY A 136 12.23 10.46 -16.82
N GLY A 137 11.94 9.74 -17.91
CA GLY A 137 12.93 9.00 -18.69
C GLY A 137 13.93 9.87 -19.49
N ILE A 138 13.62 11.15 -19.75
CA ILE A 138 14.45 12.04 -20.59
C ILE A 138 15.42 12.89 -19.75
N GLN A 139 15.15 13.03 -18.45
CA GLN A 139 15.87 13.96 -17.57
C GLN A 139 17.37 13.68 -17.49
N SER A 140 17.78 12.41 -17.42
CA SER A 140 19.19 12.02 -17.34
C SER A 140 19.97 12.37 -18.62
N GLY A 141 19.35 12.18 -19.79
CA GLY A 141 19.94 12.52 -21.07
C GLY A 141 20.13 14.03 -21.24
N VAL A 142 19.15 14.82 -20.82
CA VAL A 142 19.23 16.28 -20.84
C VAL A 142 20.34 16.77 -19.93
N GLN A 143 20.45 16.24 -18.70
CA GLN A 143 21.51 16.61 -17.77
C GLN A 143 22.91 16.26 -18.29
N ALA A 144 23.06 15.09 -18.92
CA ALA A 144 24.34 14.68 -19.50
C ALA A 144 24.76 15.61 -20.65
N LEU A 145 23.80 16.01 -21.49
CA LEU A 145 24.04 16.95 -22.59
C LEU A 145 24.41 18.33 -22.06
N GLU A 146 23.64 18.86 -21.11
CA GLU A 146 23.89 20.16 -20.48
C GLU A 146 25.28 20.22 -19.85
N LYS A 147 25.66 19.18 -19.10
CA LYS A 147 27.00 19.06 -18.52
C LYS A 147 28.09 19.10 -19.59
N SER A 148 27.91 18.35 -20.69
CA SER A 148 28.88 18.33 -21.79
C SER A 148 28.98 19.67 -22.51
N GLN A 149 27.86 20.37 -22.72
CA GLN A 149 27.85 21.71 -23.31
C GLN A 149 28.54 22.73 -22.40
N LEU A 150 28.30 22.64 -21.09
CA LEU A 150 28.95 23.50 -20.10
C LEU A 150 30.44 23.23 -20.02
N GLU A 151 30.86 21.95 -20.04
CA GLU A 151 32.28 21.56 -20.10
C GLU A 151 32.97 22.12 -21.34
N ALA A 152 32.37 21.97 -22.53
CA ALA A 152 32.94 22.53 -23.76
C ALA A 152 33.05 24.07 -23.72
N THR A 153 32.06 24.74 -23.14
CA THR A 153 32.06 26.20 -22.98
C THR A 153 33.13 26.65 -21.99
N LEU A 154 33.26 25.95 -20.86
CA LEU A 154 34.26 26.22 -19.84
C LEU A 154 35.67 26.05 -20.42
N GLU A 155 35.90 24.98 -21.18
CA GLU A 155 37.19 24.71 -21.82
C GLU A 155 37.60 25.86 -22.73
N ALA A 156 36.72 26.28 -23.65
CA ALA A 156 36.99 27.40 -24.56
C ALA A 156 37.29 28.72 -23.82
N ASN A 157 36.62 28.96 -22.68
CA ASN A 157 36.86 30.13 -21.85
C ASN A 157 38.20 30.05 -21.10
N LEU A 158 38.62 28.85 -20.69
CA LEU A 158 39.90 28.62 -20.02
C LEU A 158 41.09 28.69 -20.97
N GLU A 159 40.92 28.31 -22.24
CA GLU A 159 41.96 28.47 -23.28
C GLU A 159 42.37 29.94 -23.47
N HIS A 160 41.42 30.86 -23.36
CA HIS A 160 41.65 32.30 -23.48
C HIS A 160 41.86 33.00 -22.13
N ARG A 161 42.29 32.25 -21.11
CA ARG A 161 42.52 32.81 -19.77
C ARG A 161 43.65 33.85 -19.82
N PRO A 162 43.39 35.11 -19.44
CA PRO A 162 44.41 36.16 -19.45
C PRO A 162 45.54 35.83 -18.47
N ALA A 163 46.75 36.18 -18.86
CA ALA A 163 47.92 35.98 -18.03
C ALA A 163 47.90 36.97 -16.84
N PRO A 164 48.50 36.61 -15.68
CA PRO A 164 48.49 37.50 -14.52
C PRO A 164 49.13 38.87 -14.78
N GLU A 165 50.07 38.95 -15.72
CA GLU A 165 50.69 40.20 -16.16
C GLU A 165 49.68 41.14 -16.84
N GLU A 166 48.73 40.58 -17.60
CA GLU A 166 47.67 41.34 -18.25
C GLU A 166 46.69 41.88 -17.20
N LEU A 167 46.37 41.09 -16.17
CA LEU A 167 45.53 41.51 -15.05
C LEU A 167 46.18 42.62 -14.20
N ILE A 168 47.52 42.60 -14.05
CA ILE A 168 48.27 43.68 -13.40
C ILE A 168 48.19 44.96 -14.23
N LYS A 169 48.30 44.84 -15.56
CA LYS A 169 48.18 45.98 -16.48
C LYS A 169 46.79 46.60 -16.47
N GLU A 170 45.74 45.77 -16.34
CA GLU A 170 44.36 46.23 -16.18
C GLU A 170 44.04 46.75 -14.76
N GLY A 171 44.99 46.66 -13.83
CA GLY A 171 44.82 47.16 -12.45
C GLY A 171 43.93 46.27 -11.57
N ILE A 172 43.68 45.03 -11.99
CA ILE A 172 42.86 44.04 -11.26
C ILE A 172 43.72 43.28 -10.24
N LEU A 173 44.99 43.01 -10.55
CA LEU A 173 45.94 42.28 -9.71
C LEU A 173 47.12 43.16 -9.27
N ASN A 174 47.53 43.07 -8.00
CA ASN A 174 48.70 43.80 -7.50
C ASN A 174 50.00 43.09 -7.88
N LYS A 175 51.07 43.85 -8.13
CA LYS A 175 52.38 43.31 -8.57
C LYS A 175 53.05 42.37 -7.55
N ASP A 176 52.73 42.54 -6.27
CA ASP A 176 53.33 41.78 -5.16
C ASP A 176 52.51 40.54 -4.77
N GLU A 177 51.38 40.30 -5.42
CA GLU A 177 50.43 39.23 -5.10
C GLU A 177 50.63 38.06 -6.09
N ASN A 178 51.16 36.94 -5.61
CA ASN A 178 51.43 35.76 -6.45
C ASN A 178 50.17 34.86 -6.53
N PRO A 179 49.49 34.75 -7.68
CA PRO A 179 48.25 33.97 -7.80
C PRO A 179 48.44 32.46 -7.78
N LYS A 180 49.69 31.96 -7.69
CA LYS A 180 50.01 30.51 -7.68
C LYS A 180 49.97 29.85 -6.30
N ILE A 181 49.62 30.60 -5.24
CA ILE A 181 49.62 30.09 -3.85
C ILE A 181 48.20 30.20 -3.28
N ALA A 182 47.43 29.13 -3.42
CA ALA A 182 46.31 28.75 -2.57
C ALA A 182 46.08 27.24 -2.72
#